data_AF-A0A841A6J9-F1
#
_entry.id   AF-A0A841A6J9-F1
#
_cell.length_a   1.000
_cell.length_b   1.000
_cell.length_c   1.000
_cell.angle_alpha   90.00
_cell.angle_beta   90.00
_cell.angle_gamma   90.00
#
_symmetry.space_group_name_H-M   'P 1'
#
loop_
_entity.id
_entity.type
_entity.pdbx_description
1 polymer ?
#
loop_
_entity_poly.entity_id
_entity_poly.type
_entity_poly.pdbx_seq_one_letter_code
_entity_poly.pdbx_strand_id
1 'polypeptide(L)'
;MARTILTPRTARTAATGRGALRSVALGALVVGLAAGCGSSGTTEAPAIEGPGASAEEGADESTADDSATDEASDGGAGASDGGGASDDGGAAAGAAGAALPEDADLATEQLPIPAEEAVRLGTDAVSGGVLTSLEIDHDDDQWEWEVELVVDGVQHDLDIDATTGEITEHDQDDDDDDQDPAVDVTSPMPYAEAIELAVGQEPGRVSGWDLDSDDGTIRYQIDIERSGGDDVEVEVDVETGEVRVED
;
A
#
# COMPACT_ATOMS: atom_id res chain seq x y z
N MET A 1 -29.72 -50.40 10.70
CA MET A 1 -29.56 -50.13 12.15
C MET A 1 -28.20 -50.64 12.60
N ALA A 2 -27.22 -49.76 12.76
CA ALA A 2 -25.98 -50.01 13.49
C ALA A 2 -25.51 -48.66 14.06
N ARG A 3 -25.40 -48.58 15.39
CA ARG A 3 -25.02 -47.40 16.15
C ARG A 3 -23.51 -47.45 16.40
N THR A 4 -22.76 -46.47 15.91
CA THR A 4 -21.36 -46.26 16.29
C THR A 4 -21.32 -45.43 17.57
N ILE A 5 -20.52 -45.90 18.52
CA ILE A 5 -20.40 -45.42 19.91
C ILE A 5 -19.34 -44.32 19.93
N LEU A 6 -19.74 -43.11 20.34
CA LEU A 6 -18.86 -41.96 20.57
C LEU A 6 -18.27 -42.08 21.98
N THR A 7 -16.94 -42.05 22.11
CA THR A 7 -16.25 -42.02 23.41
C THR A 7 -15.81 -40.59 23.72
N PRO A 8 -16.08 -40.02 24.90
CA PRO A 8 -15.67 -38.66 25.23
C PRO A 8 -14.22 -38.63 25.73
N ARG A 9 -13.41 -37.69 25.25
CA ARG A 9 -12.06 -37.42 25.78
C ARG A 9 -11.99 -36.02 26.39
N THR A 10 -12.25 -36.00 27.69
CA THR A 10 -11.63 -35.20 28.76
C THR A 10 -11.23 -33.75 28.46
N ALA A 11 -12.05 -32.82 28.96
CA ALA A 11 -11.68 -31.44 29.24
C ALA A 11 -10.52 -31.36 30.27
N ARG A 12 -9.57 -30.45 30.05
CA ARG A 12 -8.69 -29.92 31.11
C ARG A 12 -9.01 -28.45 31.33
N THR A 13 -9.32 -28.14 32.57
CA THR A 13 -9.66 -26.83 33.11
C THR A 13 -8.41 -26.13 33.65
N ALA A 14 -8.33 -24.82 33.35
CA ALA A 14 -7.76 -23.69 34.08
C ALA A 14 -6.25 -23.61 34.41
N ALA A 15 -5.68 -22.47 33.99
CA ALA A 15 -4.85 -21.63 34.86
C ALA A 15 -5.00 -20.15 34.48
N THR A 16 -5.94 -19.45 35.13
CA THR A 16 -6.02 -17.99 35.16
C THR A 16 -4.84 -17.40 35.95
N GLY A 17 -3.96 -16.67 35.27
CA GLY A 17 -2.93 -15.83 35.87
C GLY A 17 -3.52 -14.51 36.37
N ARG A 18 -3.30 -14.21 37.66
CA ARG A 18 -3.78 -13.01 38.34
C ARG A 18 -2.87 -11.82 38.03
N GLY A 19 -3.30 -10.94 37.13
CA GLY A 19 -2.74 -9.58 36.99
C GLY A 19 -3.28 -8.67 38.10
N ALA A 20 -2.38 -8.06 38.86
CA ALA A 20 -2.71 -7.22 40.00
C ALA A 20 -3.34 -5.89 39.57
N LEU A 21 -4.57 -5.66 40.03
CA LEU A 21 -5.21 -4.35 40.03
C LEU A 21 -4.36 -3.36 40.85
N ARG A 22 -3.80 -2.34 40.21
CA ARG A 22 -3.37 -1.11 40.87
C ARG A 22 -4.22 0.04 40.37
N SER A 23 -5.33 0.22 41.07
CA SER A 23 -6.10 1.46 41.07
C SER A 23 -5.21 2.59 41.60
N VAL A 24 -4.98 3.63 40.79
CA VAL A 24 -4.66 4.97 41.30
C VAL A 24 -5.77 5.91 40.84
N ALA A 25 -6.31 6.60 41.82
CA ALA A 25 -7.49 7.41 41.73
C ALA A 25 -7.14 8.91 41.68
N LEU A 26 -8.07 9.67 41.09
CA LEU A 26 -8.33 11.11 41.23
C LEU A 26 -7.30 12.13 40.73
N GLY A 27 -7.76 12.90 39.74
CA GLY A 27 -7.22 14.21 39.39
C GLY A 27 -8.14 15.00 38.47
N ALA A 28 -9.40 15.19 38.85
CA ALA A 28 -10.29 16.13 38.17
C ALA A 28 -9.81 17.58 38.43
N LEU A 29 -9.36 18.28 37.39
CA LEU A 29 -9.16 19.73 37.40
C LEU A 29 -10.22 20.39 36.52
N VAL A 30 -11.01 21.26 37.15
CA VAL A 30 -12.19 21.94 36.60
C VAL A 30 -11.87 23.41 36.29
N VAL A 31 -12.24 23.81 35.07
CA VAL A 31 -12.72 25.15 34.62
C VAL A 31 -11.75 26.34 34.61
N GLY A 32 -11.64 26.93 33.41
CA GLY A 32 -11.27 28.33 33.18
C GLY A 32 -12.03 28.93 31.99
N LEU A 33 -13.29 29.30 32.19
CA LEU A 33 -14.10 30.11 31.27
C LEU A 33 -13.62 31.57 31.35
N ALA A 34 -12.98 32.08 30.31
CA ALA A 34 -12.66 33.50 30.18
C ALA A 34 -13.40 34.09 28.97
N ALA A 35 -14.55 34.68 29.26
CA ALA A 35 -15.24 35.61 28.38
C ALA A 35 -14.44 36.92 28.29
N GLY A 36 -13.88 37.21 27.12
CA GLY A 36 -13.28 38.49 26.77
C GLY A 36 -14.14 39.22 25.73
N CYS A 37 -14.84 40.25 26.18
CA CYS A 37 -15.64 41.17 25.37
C CYS A 37 -14.81 42.42 25.07
N GLY A 38 -14.79 42.93 23.83
CA GLY A 38 -14.31 44.29 23.58
C GLY A 38 -13.88 44.67 22.15
N SER A 39 -14.83 45.25 21.40
CA SER A 39 -14.72 46.42 20.49
C SER A 39 -13.58 46.45 19.44
N SER A 40 -13.85 46.56 18.14
CA SER A 40 -14.48 47.74 17.53
C SER A 40 -14.99 47.43 16.13
N GLY A 41 -16.21 47.87 15.83
CA GLY A 41 -16.81 47.75 14.50
C GLY A 41 -16.41 48.88 13.56
N THR A 42 -16.50 48.60 12.26
CA THR A 42 -17.02 49.55 11.29
C THR A 42 -17.91 48.80 10.30
N THR A 43 -19.12 49.33 10.17
CA THR A 43 -20.22 48.91 9.31
C THR A 43 -20.01 49.51 7.91
N GLU A 44 -20.18 48.73 6.84
CA GLU A 44 -21.15 49.04 5.77
C GLU A 44 -21.38 47.81 4.87
N ALA A 45 -22.64 47.60 4.51
CA ALA A 45 -23.22 46.51 3.72
C ALA A 45 -23.35 46.94 2.22
N PRO A 46 -24.14 46.30 1.31
CA PRO A 46 -24.95 45.08 1.43
C PRO A 46 -24.98 44.11 0.22
N ALA A 47 -25.49 42.90 0.52
CA ALA A 47 -26.48 42.05 -0.18
C ALA A 47 -26.55 41.92 -1.72
N ILE A 48 -26.66 40.67 -2.18
CA ILE A 48 -27.82 40.09 -2.89
C ILE A 48 -27.79 38.55 -2.68
N GLU A 49 -28.77 37.96 -1.98
CA GLU A 49 -29.90 37.19 -2.54
C GLU A 49 -29.43 36.09 -3.52
N GLY A 50 -29.51 34.79 -3.23
CA GLY A 50 -30.70 34.03 -2.86
C GLY A 50 -30.65 32.65 -3.58
N PRO A 51 -31.58 31.70 -3.32
CA PRO A 51 -31.25 30.30 -3.04
C PRO A 51 -31.82 29.27 -4.05
N GLY A 52 -31.50 27.99 -3.83
CA GLY A 52 -32.31 26.83 -4.28
C GLY A 52 -31.48 25.79 -5.05
N ALA A 53 -31.15 24.63 -4.49
CA ALA A 53 -31.99 23.46 -4.19
C ALA A 53 -32.30 22.57 -5.42
N SER A 54 -31.72 21.36 -5.34
CA SER A 54 -32.33 20.05 -5.65
C SER A 54 -32.48 19.56 -7.10
N ALA A 55 -31.89 18.36 -7.30
CA ALA A 55 -32.52 17.11 -7.74
C ALA A 55 -32.71 16.79 -9.24
N GLU A 56 -32.10 15.65 -9.60
CA GLU A 56 -32.67 14.47 -10.29
C GLU A 56 -33.22 14.56 -11.73
N GLU A 57 -32.64 13.68 -12.56
CA GLU A 57 -33.27 12.70 -13.48
C GLU A 57 -34.08 13.15 -14.73
N GLY A 58 -33.88 12.39 -15.82
CA GLY A 58 -34.72 12.34 -17.04
C GLY A 58 -33.91 12.70 -18.29
N ALA A 59 -33.37 11.74 -19.06
CA ALA A 59 -34.02 10.85 -20.04
C ALA A 59 -34.50 11.55 -21.34
N ASP A 60 -34.45 10.78 -22.44
CA ASP A 60 -35.10 10.99 -23.76
C ASP A 60 -34.25 11.68 -24.87
N GLU A 61 -34.30 11.30 -26.15
CA GLU A 61 -34.46 10.04 -26.90
C GLU A 61 -34.05 10.39 -28.36
N SER A 62 -33.72 9.37 -29.12
CA SER A 62 -33.93 9.18 -30.56
C SER A 62 -33.60 10.31 -31.57
N THR A 63 -32.62 10.03 -32.44
CA THR A 63 -32.85 10.19 -33.89
C THR A 63 -32.32 8.96 -34.63
N ALA A 64 -33.21 8.36 -35.41
CA ALA A 64 -32.95 7.28 -36.35
C ALA A 64 -32.79 7.86 -37.77
N ASP A 65 -31.97 7.21 -38.60
CA ASP A 65 -32.16 6.96 -40.05
C ASP A 65 -30.91 6.19 -40.54
N ASP A 66 -30.93 4.86 -40.68
CA ASP A 66 -31.41 4.07 -41.81
C ASP A 66 -30.72 4.38 -43.15
N SER A 67 -29.86 3.46 -43.59
CA SER A 67 -29.63 3.19 -45.01
C SER A 67 -29.00 1.79 -45.15
N ALA A 68 -29.83 0.88 -45.63
CA ALA A 68 -29.50 -0.47 -46.05
C ALA A 68 -28.80 -0.53 -47.42
N THR A 69 -28.45 -1.76 -47.80
CA THR A 69 -28.02 -2.31 -49.12
C THR A 69 -26.50 -2.32 -49.36
N ASP A 70 -25.85 -3.40 -49.84
CA ASP A 70 -26.33 -4.63 -50.48
C ASP A 70 -25.27 -5.75 -50.38
N GLU A 71 -25.70 -6.98 -50.64
CA GLU A 71 -25.00 -8.25 -50.41
C GLU A 71 -24.00 -8.68 -51.51
N ALA A 72 -23.17 -9.64 -51.10
CA ALA A 72 -22.72 -10.84 -51.83
C ALA A 72 -21.27 -10.93 -52.37
N SER A 73 -20.52 -11.80 -51.68
CA SER A 73 -19.78 -12.97 -52.19
C SER A 73 -18.58 -12.77 -53.13
N ASP A 74 -17.38 -13.15 -52.66
CA ASP A 74 -16.51 -14.11 -53.36
C ASP A 74 -15.45 -14.67 -52.39
N GLY A 75 -15.16 -15.97 -52.50
CA GLY A 75 -14.20 -16.68 -51.66
C GLY A 75 -12.80 -16.69 -52.26
N GLY A 76 -11.77 -16.77 -51.40
CA GLY A 76 -10.40 -17.01 -51.85
C GLY A 76 -9.45 -17.29 -50.70
N ALA A 77 -9.02 -18.55 -50.59
CA ALA A 77 -7.92 -18.96 -49.72
C ALA A 77 -6.57 -18.47 -50.26
N GLY A 78 -5.64 -18.13 -49.38
CA GLY A 78 -4.26 -17.80 -49.74
C GLY A 78 -3.38 -17.54 -48.52
N ALA A 79 -2.29 -18.29 -48.43
CA ALA A 79 -1.37 -18.41 -47.30
C ALA A 79 -0.44 -17.21 -47.08
N SER A 80 0.10 -17.17 -45.85
CA SER A 80 1.43 -16.74 -45.39
C SER A 80 2.34 -15.94 -46.33
N ASP A 81 2.87 -14.80 -45.85
CA ASP A 81 4.27 -14.69 -45.43
C ASP A 81 4.62 -13.26 -44.99
N GLY A 82 5.21 -13.16 -43.79
CA GLY A 82 6.50 -12.50 -43.58
C GLY A 82 6.61 -10.98 -43.59
N GLY A 83 6.86 -10.42 -42.41
CA GLY A 83 7.82 -9.31 -42.26
C GLY A 83 7.25 -7.95 -41.87
N GLY A 84 6.49 -7.89 -40.78
CA GLY A 84 6.26 -6.64 -40.06
C GLY A 84 7.50 -6.28 -39.25
N ALA A 85 8.13 -5.16 -39.58
CA ALA A 85 9.20 -4.57 -38.82
C ALA A 85 8.71 -4.19 -37.41
N SER A 86 9.38 -4.71 -36.39
CA SER A 86 9.33 -4.17 -35.03
C SER A 86 10.68 -3.52 -34.77
N ASP A 87 10.76 -2.25 -35.14
CA ASP A 87 11.54 -1.28 -34.37
C ASP A 87 10.69 -0.87 -33.17
N ASP A 88 11.39 -0.57 -32.07
CA ASP A 88 10.91 0.01 -30.81
C ASP A 88 10.56 -0.94 -29.67
N GLY A 89 10.99 -0.55 -28.46
CA GLY A 89 11.14 -1.41 -27.29
C GLY A 89 12.59 -1.62 -26.87
N GLY A 90 13.45 -0.61 -27.03
CA GLY A 90 14.71 -0.56 -26.33
C GLY A 90 14.43 -0.55 -24.83
N ALA A 91 14.56 -1.72 -24.19
CA ALA A 91 14.71 -1.81 -22.75
C ALA A 91 15.95 -0.97 -22.40
N ALA A 92 15.71 0.26 -21.95
CA ALA A 92 16.68 0.98 -21.17
C ALA A 92 16.81 0.19 -19.87
N ALA A 93 17.72 -0.79 -19.87
CA ALA A 93 18.31 -1.27 -18.64
C ALA A 93 18.81 -0.02 -17.92
N GLY A 94 18.12 0.32 -16.82
CA GLY A 94 18.55 1.37 -15.92
C GLY A 94 20.02 1.18 -15.62
N ALA A 95 20.78 2.27 -15.57
CA ALA A 95 22.18 2.20 -15.21
C ALA A 95 22.25 1.65 -13.79
N ALA A 96 22.53 0.34 -13.65
CA ALA A 96 22.72 -0.31 -12.37
C ALA A 96 23.73 0.51 -11.56
N GLY A 97 23.25 1.10 -10.46
CA GLY A 97 24.09 1.79 -9.50
C GLY A 97 25.08 0.81 -8.87
N ALA A 98 26.07 1.33 -8.15
CA ALA A 98 26.85 0.45 -7.29
C ALA A 98 25.90 -0.13 -6.22
N ALA A 99 26.07 -1.42 -5.91
CA ALA A 99 25.31 -2.06 -4.84
C ALA A 99 25.46 -1.30 -3.52
N LEU A 100 24.36 -1.21 -2.78
CA LEU A 100 24.35 -0.66 -1.42
C LEU A 100 25.15 -1.58 -0.48
N PRO A 101 25.85 -1.03 0.53
CA PRO A 101 26.45 -1.84 1.58
C PRO A 101 25.37 -2.46 2.50
N GLU A 102 25.71 -3.54 3.21
CA GLU A 102 24.82 -4.19 4.20
C GLU A 102 24.34 -3.20 5.28
N ASP A 103 25.23 -2.28 5.70
CA ASP A 103 24.98 -1.28 6.73
C ASP A 103 24.52 0.07 6.14
N ALA A 104 23.93 0.07 4.94
CA ALA A 104 23.34 1.26 4.35
C ALA A 104 22.24 1.83 5.26
N ASP A 105 22.19 3.16 5.36
CA ASP A 105 21.12 3.86 6.06
C ASP A 105 20.13 4.41 5.04
N LEU A 106 18.97 3.76 4.92
CA LEU A 106 17.95 4.12 3.92
C LEU A 106 17.41 5.54 4.09
N ALA A 107 17.60 6.17 5.25
CA ALA A 107 17.27 7.59 5.45
C ALA A 107 18.19 8.56 4.70
N THR A 108 19.38 8.10 4.28
CA THR A 108 20.40 8.97 3.68
C THR A 108 21.01 8.43 2.39
N GLU A 109 20.92 7.13 2.17
CA GLU A 109 21.41 6.46 0.97
C GLU A 109 20.43 6.55 -0.20
N GLN A 110 20.96 6.35 -1.40
CA GLN A 110 20.19 6.43 -2.63
C GLN A 110 20.09 5.04 -3.24
N LEU A 111 18.86 4.52 -3.35
CA LEU A 111 18.60 3.18 -3.86
C LEU A 111 18.94 3.09 -5.36
N PRO A 112 19.74 2.11 -5.81
CA PRO A 112 20.06 1.95 -7.22
C PRO A 112 18.81 1.70 -8.07
N ILE A 113 17.92 0.85 -7.59
CA ILE A 113 16.54 0.71 -8.06
C ILE A 113 15.63 1.46 -7.08
N PRO A 114 15.07 2.62 -7.45
CA PRO A 114 14.13 3.33 -6.60
C PRO A 114 12.79 2.58 -6.53
N ALA A 115 12.02 2.82 -5.47
CA ALA A 115 10.71 2.21 -5.21
C ALA A 115 9.78 2.23 -6.43
N GLU A 116 9.67 3.37 -7.12
CA GLU A 116 8.79 3.51 -8.28
C GLU A 116 9.21 2.63 -9.46
N GLU A 117 10.52 2.36 -9.58
CA GLU A 117 11.03 1.46 -10.61
C GLU A 117 10.79 0.00 -10.23
N ALA A 118 10.93 -0.39 -8.96
CA ALA A 118 10.59 -1.72 -8.47
C ALA A 118 9.11 -2.05 -8.72
N VAL A 119 8.20 -1.14 -8.33
CA VAL A 119 6.75 -1.26 -8.60
C VAL A 119 6.49 -1.40 -10.10
N ARG A 120 7.18 -0.62 -10.95
CA ARG A 120 7.06 -0.70 -12.40
C ARG A 120 7.50 -2.07 -12.93
N LEU A 121 8.63 -2.58 -12.47
CA LEU A 121 9.15 -3.90 -12.86
C LEU A 121 8.18 -5.02 -12.49
N GLY A 122 7.65 -5.01 -11.26
CA GLY A 122 6.64 -5.97 -10.80
C GLY A 122 5.36 -5.89 -11.62
N THR A 123 4.81 -4.67 -11.80
CA THR A 123 3.59 -4.44 -12.61
C THR A 123 3.77 -4.91 -14.05
N ASP A 124 4.92 -4.63 -14.68
CA ASP A 124 5.23 -5.07 -16.04
C ASP A 124 5.33 -6.60 -16.13
N ALA A 125 5.87 -7.27 -15.09
CA ALA A 125 6.04 -8.71 -15.05
C ALA A 125 4.70 -9.47 -14.98
N VAL A 126 3.72 -8.94 -14.26
CA VAL A 126 2.38 -9.56 -14.11
C VAL A 126 1.31 -8.91 -14.99
N SER A 127 1.70 -7.98 -15.86
CA SER A 127 0.83 -7.28 -16.82
C SER A 127 -0.25 -6.38 -16.18
N GLY A 128 0.02 -5.81 -15.01
CA GLY A 128 -0.89 -4.92 -14.29
C GLY A 128 -0.94 -5.21 -12.79
N GLY A 129 -2.09 -4.97 -12.17
CA GLY A 129 -2.34 -5.31 -10.75
C GLY A 129 -2.61 -4.10 -9.87
N VAL A 130 -3.17 -4.39 -8.70
CA VAL A 130 -3.28 -3.44 -7.58
C VAL A 130 -2.11 -3.73 -6.66
N LEU A 131 -1.28 -2.72 -6.37
CA LEU A 131 -0.18 -2.84 -5.41
C LEU A 131 -0.78 -2.96 -4.01
N THR A 132 -0.44 -4.03 -3.29
CA THR A 132 -0.94 -4.31 -1.93
C THR A 132 0.13 -4.19 -0.86
N SER A 133 1.39 -4.45 -1.22
CA SER A 133 2.54 -4.22 -0.36
C SER A 133 3.76 -3.77 -1.17
N LEU A 134 4.66 -3.05 -0.51
CA LEU A 134 5.99 -2.72 -1.02
C LEU A 134 6.98 -2.66 0.13
N GLU A 135 7.94 -3.57 0.13
CA GLU A 135 8.97 -3.67 1.16
C GLU A 135 10.38 -3.57 0.55
N ILE A 136 11.31 -2.98 1.30
CA ILE A 136 12.74 -3.12 1.05
C ILE A 136 13.49 -3.43 2.33
N ASP A 137 14.26 -4.50 2.28
CA ASP A 137 15.13 -4.93 3.35
C ASP A 137 16.45 -5.49 2.80
N HIS A 138 17.26 -6.04 3.69
CA HIS A 138 18.49 -6.72 3.33
C HIS A 138 18.52 -8.13 3.94
N ASP A 139 18.03 -9.12 3.22
CA ASP A 139 18.18 -10.54 3.53
C ASP A 139 19.20 -11.25 2.61
N ASP A 140 19.68 -12.43 3.01
CA ASP A 140 20.54 -13.33 2.21
C ASP A 140 21.75 -12.68 1.50
N ASP A 141 22.37 -11.69 2.16
CA ASP A 141 23.52 -10.90 1.68
C ASP A 141 23.22 -9.96 0.47
N GLN A 142 21.96 -9.54 0.29
CA GLN A 142 21.52 -8.66 -0.80
C GLN A 142 20.41 -7.70 -0.34
N TRP A 143 20.31 -6.54 -0.99
CA TRP A 143 19.13 -5.67 -0.85
C TRP A 143 18.08 -6.10 -1.86
N GLU A 144 16.85 -6.30 -1.41
CA GLU A 144 15.74 -6.71 -2.25
C GLU A 144 14.52 -5.82 -2.05
N TRP A 145 13.72 -5.73 -3.11
CA TRP A 145 12.36 -5.24 -3.03
C TRP A 145 11.42 -6.43 -3.04
N GLU A 146 10.47 -6.48 -2.13
CA GLU A 146 9.29 -7.32 -2.26
C GLU A 146 8.14 -6.46 -2.80
N VAL A 147 7.52 -6.90 -3.89
CA VAL A 147 6.38 -6.23 -4.52
C VAL A 147 5.21 -7.18 -4.59
N GLU A 148 4.17 -6.91 -3.81
CA GLU A 148 2.93 -7.68 -3.85
C GLU A 148 1.87 -7.00 -4.72
N LEU A 149 1.30 -7.76 -5.65
CA LEU A 149 0.30 -7.30 -6.62
C LEU A 149 -0.88 -8.26 -6.71
N VAL A 150 -2.10 -7.72 -6.68
CA VAL A 150 -3.30 -8.52 -6.95
C VAL A 150 -3.77 -8.33 -8.39
N VAL A 151 -3.83 -9.42 -9.16
CA VAL A 151 -4.33 -9.46 -10.55
C VAL A 151 -5.46 -10.49 -10.66
N ASP A 152 -6.65 -10.04 -11.03
CA ASP A 152 -7.83 -10.92 -11.21
C ASP A 152 -8.14 -11.84 -10.00
N GLY A 153 -7.78 -11.43 -8.78
CA GLY A 153 -7.96 -12.19 -7.54
C GLY A 153 -6.81 -13.14 -7.19
N VAL A 154 -5.70 -13.09 -7.92
CA VAL A 154 -4.47 -13.84 -7.63
C VAL A 154 -3.45 -12.86 -7.05
N GLN A 155 -2.90 -13.18 -5.88
CA GLN A 155 -1.74 -12.48 -5.30
C GLN A 155 -0.49 -12.91 -6.04
N HIS A 156 0.38 -11.95 -6.32
CA HIS A 156 1.66 -12.13 -6.95
C HIS A 156 2.72 -11.45 -6.11
N ASP A 157 3.67 -12.22 -5.63
CA ASP A 157 4.72 -11.76 -4.72
C ASP A 157 6.02 -11.85 -5.52
N LEU A 158 6.71 -10.73 -5.70
CA LEU A 158 7.89 -10.63 -6.54
C LEU A 158 9.07 -10.04 -5.78
N ASP A 159 10.13 -10.82 -5.65
CA ASP A 159 11.41 -10.36 -5.12
C ASP A 159 12.23 -9.77 -6.27
N ILE A 160 12.76 -8.57 -6.08
CA ILE A 160 13.51 -7.83 -7.09
C ILE A 160 14.82 -7.34 -6.49
N ASP A 161 15.95 -7.76 -7.06
CA ASP A 161 17.28 -7.29 -6.66
C ASP A 161 17.35 -5.74 -6.77
N ALA A 162 17.54 -5.07 -5.63
CA ALA A 162 17.48 -3.61 -5.52
C ALA A 162 18.69 -2.89 -6.16
N THR A 163 19.65 -3.64 -6.71
CA THR A 163 20.80 -3.12 -7.46
C THR A 163 20.60 -3.20 -8.97
N THR A 164 20.08 -4.32 -9.45
CA THR A 164 20.05 -4.72 -10.86
C THR A 164 18.66 -4.65 -11.46
N GLY A 165 17.61 -4.75 -10.64
CA GLY A 165 16.23 -4.87 -11.06
C GLY A 165 15.88 -6.25 -11.63
N GLU A 166 16.70 -7.27 -11.36
CA GLU A 166 16.38 -8.66 -11.71
C GLU A 166 15.29 -9.19 -10.77
N ILE A 167 14.23 -9.76 -11.32
CA ILE A 167 13.23 -10.50 -10.55
C ILE A 167 13.83 -11.86 -10.18
N THR A 168 14.05 -12.08 -8.89
CA THR A 168 14.74 -13.26 -8.33
C THR A 168 13.76 -14.36 -7.93
N GLU A 169 12.57 -13.98 -7.44
CA GLU A 169 11.47 -14.88 -7.08
C GLU A 169 10.15 -14.38 -7.67
N HIS A 170 9.20 -15.30 -7.89
CA HIS A 170 7.84 -14.95 -8.27
C HIS A 170 6.90 -16.06 -7.81
N ASP A 171 6.16 -15.79 -6.75
CA ASP A 171 5.14 -16.67 -6.21
C ASP A 171 3.72 -16.17 -6.53
N GLN A 172 2.76 -17.10 -6.47
CA GLN A 172 1.35 -16.83 -6.77
C GLN A 172 0.46 -17.58 -5.81
N ASP A 173 -0.49 -16.86 -5.19
CA ASP A 173 -1.51 -17.45 -4.33
C ASP A 173 -2.93 -17.07 -4.80
N ASP A 174 -3.78 -18.09 -4.99
CA ASP A 174 -5.18 -17.99 -5.41
C ASP A 174 -6.17 -18.52 -4.35
N ASP A 175 -5.72 -18.76 -3.11
CA ASP A 175 -6.59 -19.23 -2.02
C ASP A 175 -7.35 -18.07 -1.34
N ASP A 176 -8.61 -17.88 -1.76
CA ASP A 176 -9.54 -16.84 -1.26
C ASP A 176 -9.71 -16.81 0.28
N ASP A 177 -9.41 -17.89 1.01
CA ASP A 177 -9.65 -17.97 2.46
C ASP A 177 -8.58 -17.25 3.31
N ASP A 178 -7.38 -17.04 2.75
CA ASP A 178 -6.22 -16.44 3.44
C ASP A 178 -5.80 -15.08 2.82
N GLN A 179 -6.50 -14.60 1.78
CA GLN A 179 -6.22 -13.31 1.15
C GLN A 179 -6.84 -12.15 1.94
N ASP A 180 -6.00 -11.21 2.36
CA ASP A 180 -6.47 -9.91 2.81
C ASP A 180 -7.14 -9.15 1.65
N PRO A 181 -8.13 -8.29 1.96
CA PRO A 181 -8.76 -7.51 0.90
C PRO A 181 -7.71 -6.63 0.23
N ALA A 182 -7.55 -6.77 -1.09
CA ALA A 182 -6.63 -5.94 -1.86
C ALA A 182 -6.91 -4.44 -1.61
N VAL A 183 -6.00 -3.79 -0.88
CA VAL A 183 -5.98 -2.35 -0.67
C VAL A 183 -4.91 -1.78 -1.56
N ASP A 184 -5.28 -0.80 -2.39
CA ASP A 184 -4.31 -0.07 -3.19
C ASP A 184 -3.47 0.81 -2.26
N VAL A 185 -2.24 0.38 -1.99
CA VAL A 185 -1.29 1.12 -1.14
C VAL A 185 -0.57 2.24 -1.87
N THR A 186 -1.00 2.60 -3.10
CA THR A 186 -0.49 3.80 -3.79
C THR A 186 -0.71 5.04 -2.91
N SER A 187 0.35 5.40 -2.18
CA SER A 187 0.26 6.27 -1.01
C SER A 187 0.29 7.76 -1.37
N PRO A 188 -0.52 8.62 -0.72
CA PRO A 188 -0.37 10.08 -0.80
C PRO A 188 0.88 10.60 -0.07
N MET A 189 1.47 9.82 0.85
CA MET A 189 2.68 10.17 1.60
C MET A 189 3.89 9.42 0.99
N PRO A 190 4.97 10.11 0.57
CA PRO A 190 6.17 9.43 0.11
C PRO A 190 6.92 8.76 1.27
N TYR A 191 7.54 7.61 1.03
CA TYR A 191 8.33 6.87 2.03
C TYR A 191 9.39 7.73 2.74
N ALA A 192 10.01 8.68 2.01
CA ALA A 192 11.00 9.59 2.59
C ALA A 192 10.41 10.47 3.71
N GLU A 193 9.15 10.89 3.60
CA GLU A 193 8.47 11.66 4.66
C GLU A 193 8.16 10.77 5.87
N ALA A 194 7.75 9.52 5.65
CA ALA A 194 7.54 8.55 6.73
C ALA A 194 8.84 8.24 7.48
N ILE A 195 9.95 8.05 6.77
CA ILE A 195 11.28 7.89 7.36
C ILE A 195 11.68 9.13 8.19
N GLU A 196 11.44 10.34 7.69
CA GLU A 196 11.72 11.56 8.45
C GLU A 196 10.91 11.65 9.77
N LEU A 197 9.64 11.25 9.74
CA LEU A 197 8.78 11.18 10.93
C LEU A 197 9.27 10.11 11.91
N ALA A 198 9.58 8.91 11.40
CA ALA A 198 10.05 7.78 12.20
C ALA A 198 11.38 8.07 12.89
N VAL A 199 12.40 8.52 12.14
CA VAL A 199 13.72 8.89 12.69
C VAL A 199 13.64 10.09 13.64
N GLY A 200 12.68 10.99 13.40
CA GLY A 200 12.38 12.10 14.32
C GLY A 200 11.86 11.65 15.68
N GLN A 201 11.12 10.54 15.72
CA GLN A 201 10.58 9.92 16.93
C GLN A 201 11.59 8.96 17.58
N GLU A 202 12.32 8.18 16.79
CA GLU A 202 13.28 7.18 17.22
C GLU A 202 14.59 7.28 16.41
N PRO A 203 15.64 7.88 16.98
CA PRO A 203 16.90 8.04 16.25
C PRO A 203 17.68 6.71 16.11
N GLY A 204 17.97 6.33 14.86
CA GLY A 204 18.82 5.19 14.53
C GLY A 204 19.14 5.16 13.04
N ARG A 205 19.76 4.06 12.59
CA ARG A 205 19.93 3.77 11.16
C ARG A 205 18.66 3.10 10.65
N VAL A 206 18.16 3.49 9.49
CA VAL A 206 17.04 2.78 8.86
C VAL A 206 17.59 1.59 8.07
N SER A 207 17.20 0.38 8.47
CA SER A 207 17.65 -0.89 7.87
C SER A 207 16.66 -1.49 6.89
N GLY A 208 15.39 -1.09 6.96
CA GLY A 208 14.34 -1.58 6.08
C GLY A 208 13.08 -0.74 6.25
N TRP A 209 12.15 -0.90 5.32
CA TRP A 209 10.79 -0.43 5.51
C TRP A 209 9.81 -1.20 4.66
N ASP A 210 8.60 -1.34 5.20
CA ASP A 210 7.44 -1.94 4.55
C ASP A 210 6.30 -0.91 4.45
N LEU A 211 5.48 -1.03 3.41
CA LEU A 211 4.27 -0.26 3.16
C LEU A 211 3.14 -1.25 2.85
N ASP A 212 2.31 -1.51 3.85
CA ASP A 212 1.19 -2.43 3.75
C ASP A 212 -0.12 -1.79 4.23
N SER A 213 -1.17 -2.61 4.30
CA SER A 213 -2.44 -2.22 4.88
C SER A 213 -2.98 -3.32 5.81
N ASP A 214 -2.70 -3.21 7.10
CA ASP A 214 -3.43 -4.00 8.11
C ASP A 214 -4.81 -3.38 8.45
N ASP A 215 -5.86 -4.20 8.46
CA ASP A 215 -7.26 -3.82 8.77
C ASP A 215 -7.79 -2.60 7.95
N GLY A 216 -7.27 -2.40 6.73
CA GLY A 216 -7.65 -1.31 5.83
C GLY A 216 -7.01 0.05 6.16
N THR A 217 -6.02 0.08 7.06
CA THR A 217 -5.23 1.27 7.38
C THR A 217 -3.84 1.12 6.79
N ILE A 218 -3.53 1.98 5.82
CA ILE A 218 -2.22 1.98 5.15
C ILE A 218 -1.19 2.60 6.10
N ARG A 219 -0.09 1.88 6.34
CA ARG A 219 0.98 2.28 7.25
C ARG A 219 2.34 2.03 6.63
N TYR A 220 3.32 2.84 7.01
CA TYR A 220 4.71 2.45 6.88
C TYR A 220 5.17 1.79 8.16
N GLN A 221 5.88 0.66 8.06
CA GLN A 221 6.65 0.05 9.14
C GLN A 221 8.12 0.32 8.86
N ILE A 222 8.78 1.13 9.68
CA ILE A 222 10.19 1.52 9.48
C ILE A 222 11.06 0.80 10.50
N ASP A 223 11.98 -0.05 10.02
CA ASP A 223 12.97 -0.71 10.87
C ASP A 223 14.14 0.23 11.18
N ILE A 224 14.35 0.45 12.47
CA ILE A 224 15.38 1.36 12.97
C ILE A 224 16.33 0.61 13.91
N GLU A 225 17.59 0.49 13.51
CA GLU A 225 18.65 -0.03 14.36
C GLU A 225 19.15 1.07 15.30
N ARG A 226 18.84 0.93 16.59
CA ARG A 226 19.31 1.87 17.61
C ARG A 226 20.80 1.68 17.86
N SER A 227 21.48 2.74 18.33
CA SER A 227 22.90 2.66 18.74
C SER A 227 23.22 1.62 19.84
N GLY A 228 22.21 1.08 20.51
CA GLY A 228 22.32 -0.01 21.49
C GLY A 228 22.40 -1.42 20.88
N GLY A 229 22.09 -1.57 19.59
CA GLY A 229 22.00 -2.84 18.87
C GLY A 229 20.68 -3.60 19.08
N ASP A 230 19.65 -2.91 19.59
CA ASP A 230 18.27 -3.41 19.60
C ASP A 230 17.54 -2.72 18.44
N ASP A 231 16.85 -3.52 17.63
CA ASP A 231 16.06 -3.04 16.50
C ASP A 231 14.67 -2.69 17.00
N VAL A 232 14.05 -1.71 16.34
CA VAL A 232 12.71 -1.26 16.65
C VAL A 232 11.99 -0.90 15.38
N GLU A 233 10.74 -1.32 15.32
CA GLU A 233 9.83 -0.95 14.24
C GLU A 233 9.04 0.30 14.66
N VAL A 234 8.93 1.23 13.72
CA VAL A 234 8.17 2.46 13.89
C VAL A 234 7.07 2.52 12.84
N GLU A 235 5.83 2.41 13.29
CA GLU A 235 4.63 2.53 12.47
C GLU A 235 4.32 4.03 12.21
N VAL A 236 4.08 4.38 10.96
CA VAL A 236 3.60 5.70 10.53
C VAL A 236 2.31 5.53 9.71
N ASP A 237 1.19 6.00 10.25
CA ASP A 237 -0.10 6.01 9.55
C ASP A 237 -0.05 7.00 8.37
N VAL A 238 -0.35 6.52 7.16
CA VAL A 238 -0.20 7.29 5.91
C VAL A 238 -1.20 8.46 5.82
N GLU A 239 -2.40 8.32 6.35
CA GLU A 239 -3.44 9.36 6.25
C GLU A 239 -3.25 10.49 7.27
N THR A 240 -2.80 10.14 8.47
CA THR A 240 -2.77 11.03 9.63
C THR A 240 -1.36 11.48 10.02
N GLY A 241 -0.33 10.73 9.62
CA GLY A 241 1.05 10.91 10.07
C GLY A 241 1.23 10.61 11.56
N GLU A 242 0.31 9.86 12.18
CA GLU A 242 0.49 9.36 13.54
C GLU A 242 1.67 8.38 13.58
N VAL A 243 2.57 8.57 14.55
CA VAL A 243 3.77 7.75 14.72
C VAL A 243 3.64 6.91 15.99
N ARG A 244 3.90 5.60 15.89
CA ARG A 244 3.93 4.67 17.02
C ARG A 244 5.23 3.85 16.97
N VAL A 245 5.69 3.46 18.15
CA VAL A 245 6.92 2.65 18.30
C VAL A 245 6.50 1.30 18.86
N GLU A 246 6.89 0.22 18.19
CA GLU A 246 6.61 -1.17 18.60
C GLU A 246 7.80 -1.70 19.42
N ASP A 247 7.57 -2.38 20.56
CA ASP A 247 8.61 -2.75 21.54
C ASP A 247 8.40 -4.18 22.07
#